data_AF-W6W1M0-F1
#
_entry.id   AF-W6W1M0-F1
#
_cell.length_a   1.000
_cell.length_b   1.000
_cell.length_c   1.000
_cell.angle_alpha   90.00
_cell.angle_beta   90.00
_cell.angle_gamma   90.00
#
_symmetry.space_group_name_H-M   'P 1'
#
loop_
_entity.id
_entity.type
_entity.pdbx_description
1 polymer ?
#
loop_
_entity_poly.entity_id
_entity_poly.type
_entity_poly.pdbx_seq_one_letter_code
_entity_poly.pdbx_strand_id
1 'polypeptide(L)' 'MSDKDTIRQRTLEAAHLQMIEGNPLDVDDMAMFEMFDREGFSTEEQLAYVRDDLKKRMREKEELIVSAVARR' A
#
# COMPACT_ATOMS: atom_id res chain seq x y z
N MET A 1 -11.25 24.44 -4.50
CA MET A 1 -10.72 23.06 -4.39
C MET A 1 -11.66 22.30 -3.49
N SER A 2 -12.18 21.16 -3.94
CA SER A 2 -12.96 20.29 -3.08
C SER A 2 -12.04 19.58 -2.08
N ASP A 3 -12.56 19.15 -0.93
CA ASP A 3 -11.79 18.35 0.04
C ASP A 3 -11.20 17.09 -0.63
N LYS A 4 -11.91 16.50 -1.60
CA LYS A 4 -11.45 15.36 -2.40
C LYS A 4 -10.22 15.68 -3.28
N ASP A 5 -10.16 16.88 -3.85
CA ASP A 5 -9.02 17.30 -4.67
C ASP A 5 -7.77 17.44 -3.80
N THR A 6 -7.96 17.92 -2.56
CA THR A 6 -6.88 18.09 -1.58
C THR A 6 -6.34 16.75 -1.10
N ILE A 7 -7.21 15.77 -0.84
CA ILE A 7 -6.80 14.43 -0.40
C ILE A 7 -6.03 13.72 -1.51
N ARG A 8 -6.55 13.71 -2.74
CA ARG A 8 -5.87 13.07 -3.88
C ARG A 8 -4.48 13.68 -4.13
N GLN A 9 -4.35 14.99 -4.02
CA GLN A 9 -3.06 15.66 -4.16
C GLN A 9 -2.07 15.22 -3.07
N ARG A 10 -2.50 15.11 -1.81
CA ARG A 10 -1.66 14.61 -0.71
C ARG A 10 -1.22 13.17 -0.93
N THR A 11 -2.09 12.30 -1.44
CA THR A 11 -1.75 10.90 -1.76
C THR A 11 -0.69 10.83 -2.87
N LEU A 12 -0.81 11.66 -3.91
CA LEU A 12 0.20 11.73 -4.98
C LEU A 12 1.54 12.28 -4.49
N GLU A 13 1.52 13.31 -3.63
CA GLU A 13 2.72 13.86 -3.01
C GLU A 13 3.40 12.79 -2.12
N ALA A 14 2.63 12.06 -1.32
CA ALA A 14 3.15 10.96 -0.49
C ALA A 14 3.75 9.83 -1.36
N ALA A 15 3.08 9.44 -2.45
CA ALA A 15 3.59 8.45 -3.39
C ALA A 15 4.91 8.91 -4.05
N HIS A 16 5.00 10.20 -4.40
CA HIS A 16 6.23 10.78 -4.93
C HIS A 16 7.39 10.72 -3.92
N LEU A 17 7.13 11.03 -2.65
CA LEU A 17 8.13 10.93 -1.59
C LEU A 17 8.62 9.49 -1.41
N GLN A 18 7.69 8.54 -1.36
CA GLN A 18 8.01 7.11 -1.24
C GLN A 18 8.84 6.59 -2.43
N MET A 19 8.55 7.07 -3.63
CA MET A 19 9.37 6.77 -4.82
C MET A 19 10.81 7.30 -4.68
N ILE A 20 11.01 8.51 -4.14
CA ILE A 20 12.36 9.07 -3.90
C ILE A 20 13.12 8.23 -2.87
N GLU A 21 12.44 7.69 -1.87
CA GLU A 21 13.01 6.82 -0.83
C GLU A 21 13.30 5.39 -1.32
N GLY A 22 12.99 5.07 -2.58
CA GLY A 22 13.18 3.73 -3.13
C GLY A 22 12.14 2.71 -2.65
N ASN A 23 11.01 3.20 -2.11
CA ASN A 23 9.86 2.40 -1.71
C ASN A 23 8.62 2.76 -2.57
N PRO A 24 8.67 2.57 -3.91
CA PRO A 24 7.56 2.98 -4.76
C PRO A 24 6.27 2.24 -4.38
N LEU A 25 5.20 3.01 -4.19
CA LEU A 25 3.86 2.45 -4.01
C LEU A 25 3.38 1.86 -5.33
N ASP A 26 2.86 0.64 -5.29
CA ASP A 26 2.30 -0.04 -6.46
C ASP A 26 0.82 0.35 -6.69
N VAL A 27 0.21 -0.22 -7.74
CA VAL A 27 -1.19 0.08 -8.10
C VAL A 27 -2.16 -0.38 -7.00
N ASP A 28 -1.85 -1.49 -6.32
CA ASP A 28 -2.69 -2.04 -5.27
C ASP A 28 -2.61 -1.17 -4.00
N ASP A 29 -1.42 -0.65 -3.70
CA ASP A 29 -1.21 0.33 -2.61
C ASP A 29 -2.04 1.60 -2.85
N MET A 30 -2.01 2.13 -4.07
CA MET A 30 -2.79 3.32 -4.41
C MET A 30 -4.30 3.07 -4.31
N ALA A 31 -4.77 1.91 -4.78
CA ALA A 31 -6.18 1.52 -4.66
C ALA A 31 -6.62 1.33 -3.20
N MET A 32 -5.74 0.84 -2.33
CA MET A 32 -5.97 0.72 -0.90
C MET A 32 -6.16 2.10 -0.24
N PHE A 33 -5.35 3.10 -0.57
CA PHE A 33 -5.54 4.46 -0.04
C PHE A 33 -6.86 5.08 -0.50
N GLU A 34 -7.24 4.91 -1.77
CA GLU A 34 -8.55 5.36 -2.27
C GLU A 34 -9.72 4.66 -1.57
N MET A 35 -9.55 3.38 -1.20
CA MET A 35 -10.53 2.62 -0.41
C MET A 35 -10.71 3.23 0.99
N PHE A 36 -9.62 3.57 1.68
CA PHE A 36 -9.69 4.19 3.01
C PHE A 36 -10.45 5.51 3.00
N ASP A 37 -10.19 6.35 2.00
CA ASP A 37 -10.90 7.62 1.82
C ASP A 37 -12.38 7.42 1.51
N ARG A 38 -12.70 6.44 0.66
CA ARG A 38 -14.08 6.12 0.29
C ARG A 38 -14.89 5.57 1.47
N GLU A 39 -14.27 4.74 2.29
CA GLU A 39 -14.93 4.01 3.38
C GLU A 39 -14.81 4.73 4.73
N GLY A 40 -14.01 5.80 4.80
CA GLY A 40 -13.89 6.64 5.99
C GLY A 40 -13.14 5.95 7.13
N PHE A 41 -12.14 5.12 6.81
CA PHE A 41 -11.36 4.39 7.81
C PHE A 41 -10.64 5.36 8.74
N SER A 42 -10.71 5.09 10.04
CA SER A 42 -9.87 5.75 11.04
C SER A 42 -8.39 5.40 10.82
N THR A 43 -7.50 6.24 11.32
CA THR A 43 -6.04 6.00 11.21
C THR A 43 -5.65 4.64 11.82
N GLU A 44 -6.28 4.24 12.92
CA GLU A 44 -6.04 2.96 13.57
C GLU A 44 -6.43 1.78 12.65
N GLU A 45 -7.57 1.87 11.97
CA GLU A 45 -8.04 0.85 11.02
C GLU A 45 -7.15 0.77 9.78
N GLN A 46 -6.71 1.93 9.25
CA GLN A 46 -5.77 1.98 8.14
C GLN A 46 -4.45 1.30 8.50
N LEU A 47 -3.89 1.62 9.68
CA LEU A 47 -2.65 1.02 10.16
C LEU A 47 -2.79 -0.49 10.38
N ALA A 48 -3.93 -0.95 10.91
CA ALA A 48 -4.20 -2.37 11.07
C ALA A 48 -4.24 -3.08 9.71
N TYR A 49 -4.95 -2.51 8.73
CA TYR A 49 -5.05 -3.05 7.39
C TYR A 49 -3.68 -3.17 6.70
N VAL A 50 -2.91 -2.07 6.68
CA VAL A 50 -1.58 -2.04 6.05
C VAL A 50 -0.65 -3.08 6.68
N ARG A 51 -0.67 -3.22 8.01
CA ARG A 51 0.16 -4.23 8.70
C ARG A 51 -0.21 -5.64 8.29
N ASP A 52 -1.49 -5.95 8.13
CA ASP A 52 -1.93 -7.28 7.76
C ASP A 52 -1.67 -7.59 6.27
N ASP A 53 -1.83 -6.60 5.39
CA ASP A 53 -1.45 -6.72 3.99
C ASP A 53 0.06 -6.97 3.82
N LEU A 54 0.91 -6.21 4.51
CA LEU A 54 2.36 -6.41 4.49
C LEU A 54 2.75 -7.81 4.97
N LYS A 55 2.13 -8.33 6.05
CA LYS A 55 2.37 -9.72 6.50
C LYS A 55 1.95 -10.75 5.46
N LYS A 56 0.90 -10.48 4.69
CA LYS A 56 0.44 -11.36 3.62
C LYS A 56 1.45 -11.36 2.46
N ARG A 57 1.83 -10.18 1.96
CA ARG A 57 2.84 -10.05 0.89
C ARG A 57 4.19 -10.67 1.27
N MET A 58 4.60 -10.52 2.53
CA MET A 58 5.83 -11.17 3.02
C MET A 58 5.73 -12.70 2.96
N ARG A 59 4.62 -13.29 3.42
CA ARG A 59 4.40 -14.74 3.34
C ARG A 59 4.37 -15.26 1.91
N GLU A 60 3.65 -14.57 1.02
CA GLU A 60 3.60 -14.93 -0.40
C GLU A 60 4.99 -14.87 -1.06
N LYS A 61 5.78 -13.85 -0.73
CA LYS A 61 7.17 -13.72 -1.20
C LYS A 61 8.06 -14.86 -0.70
N GLU A 62 7.93 -15.24 0.57
CA GLU A 62 8.66 -16.39 1.15
C GLU A 62 8.28 -17.69 0.43
N GLU A 63 7.00 -17.95 0.22
CA GLU A 63 6.50 -19.13 -0.51
C GLU A 63 7.00 -19.17 -1.96
N LEU A 64 6.98 -18.03 -2.66
CA LEU A 64 7.52 -17.91 -4.02
C LEU A 64 9.02 -18.27 -4.06
N ILE A 65 9.82 -17.76 -3.12
CA ILE A 65 11.24 -18.07 -3.01
C ILE A 65 11.46 -19.57 -2.79
N VAL A 66 10.73 -20.18 -1.85
CA VAL A 66 10.83 -21.62 -1.55
C VAL A 66 10.49 -22.45 -2.79
N SER A 67 9.43 -22.07 -3.51
CA SER A 67 9.00 -22.77 -4.74
C SER A 67 10.04 -22.67 -5.85
N ALA A 68 10.72 -21.53 -5.98
CA ALA A 68 11.75 -21.30 -6.99
C ALA A 68 13.02 -22.11 -6.71
N VAL A 69 13.41 -22.24 -5.44
CA VAL A 69 14.54 -23.08 -5.02
C VAL A 69 14.23 -24.56 -5.20
N ALA A 70 13.02 -25.02 -4.88
CA ALA A 70 12.64 -26.43 -4.99
C ALA A 70 12.54 -26.96 -6.44
N ARG A 71 12.46 -26.06 -7.43
CA ARG A 71 12.44 -26.40 -8.87
C ARG A 71 13.84 -26.45 -9.51
N ARG A 72 14.89 -26.16 -8.74
CA ARG A 72 16.28 -26.12 -9.20
C ARG A 72 17.06 -27.34 -8.71
#